data_AF-A0A949B0D1-F1
#
_entry.id   AF-A0A949B0D1-F1
#
_cell.length_a   1.000
_cell.length_b   1.000
_cell.length_c   1.000
_cell.angle_alpha   90.00
_cell.angle_beta   90.00
_cell.angle_gamma   90.00
#
_symmetry.space_group_name_H-M   'P 1'
#
loop_
_entity.id
_entity.type
_entity.pdbx_description
1 polymer ?
#
loop_
_entity_poly.entity_id
_entity_poly.type
_entity_poly.pdbx_seq_one_letter_code
_entity_poly.pdbx_strand_id
1 'polypeptide(L)'
;MKKTIEEIRFSAQLQAAFSEVKHRLPMLSLESGYHVQGVTDFDERTKKFLRDDTSIDYTVEPEIDGLAVELVYKKGALSVASTRGDGLVGENVTPNIRTILSVPLALIEPADWKPIPDLMEVRGEVYMETDAFETLNRDRIERGFPAFTNPRNAAVDSLRQLDPRITAKRPLNMFCFGIGEMSGPKFSTQYELMVALQQWGFRVNRPYIRVCSTVSEVIDYCRHLEETRDQFPFEINGAVVKVNQLDLQGKLGLKSRSPRWALALKFK
;
A
#
# COMPACT_ATOMS: atom_id res chain seq x y z
N MET A 1 11.51 26.72 -19.04
CA MET A 1 10.73 25.62 -19.68
C MET A 1 10.24 24.68 -18.59
N LYS A 2 8.95 24.32 -18.58
CA LYS A 2 8.44 23.26 -17.69
C LYS A 2 8.95 21.92 -18.24
N LYS A 3 9.57 21.10 -17.40
CA LYS A 3 10.01 19.75 -17.78
C LYS A 3 8.80 18.86 -18.10
N THR A 4 8.94 17.95 -19.07
CA THR A 4 7.92 16.93 -19.34
C THR A 4 7.88 15.88 -18.21
N ILE A 5 6.81 15.09 -18.12
CA ILE A 5 6.69 14.02 -17.10
C ILE A 5 7.83 13.00 -17.25
N GLU A 6 8.17 12.62 -18.49
CA GLU A 6 9.30 11.72 -18.77
C GLU A 6 10.64 12.32 -18.32
N GLU A 7 10.87 13.60 -18.61
CA GLU A 7 12.06 14.31 -18.12
C GLU A 7 12.10 14.35 -16.59
N ILE A 8 10.96 14.48 -15.90
CA ILE A 8 10.92 14.44 -14.44
C ILE A 8 11.26 13.03 -13.92
N ARG A 9 10.73 11.97 -14.55
CA ARG A 9 10.99 10.58 -14.15
C ARG A 9 12.48 10.22 -14.27
N PHE A 10 13.15 10.68 -15.33
CA PHE A 10 14.52 10.27 -15.65
C PHE A 10 15.60 11.33 -15.40
N SER A 11 15.24 12.52 -14.90
CA SER A 11 16.23 13.55 -14.49
C SER A 11 16.77 13.38 -13.07
N ALA A 12 16.57 12.20 -12.47
CA ALA A 12 17.01 11.90 -11.13
C ALA A 12 18.55 11.87 -11.03
N GLN A 13 19.08 12.61 -10.05
CA GLN A 13 20.51 12.65 -9.75
C GLN A 13 20.89 11.53 -8.77
N LEU A 14 22.15 11.11 -8.84
CA LEU A 14 22.76 10.20 -7.87
C LEU A 14 22.65 10.81 -6.46
N GLN A 15 22.17 10.01 -5.51
CA GLN A 15 22.09 10.39 -4.09
C GLN A 15 23.37 9.97 -3.37
N ALA A 16 23.86 10.80 -2.44
CA ALA A 16 24.97 10.42 -1.56
C ALA A 16 24.49 9.47 -0.44
N ALA A 17 23.28 9.69 0.07
CA ALA A 17 22.63 8.91 1.10
C ALA A 17 21.11 9.17 1.08
N PHE A 18 20.34 8.29 1.73
CA PHE A 18 18.92 8.53 1.97
C PHE A 18 18.74 9.46 3.19
N SER A 19 18.08 10.60 2.99
CA SER A 19 17.71 11.48 4.11
C SER A 19 16.48 10.96 4.83
N GLU A 20 16.35 11.23 6.13
CA GLU A 20 15.16 10.87 6.90
C GLU A 20 13.94 11.73 6.54
N VAL A 21 12.75 11.12 6.61
CA VAL A 21 11.44 11.77 6.46
C VAL A 21 10.56 11.34 7.61
N LYS A 22 10.13 12.30 8.44
CA LYS A 22 9.17 12.05 9.51
C LYS A 22 7.75 12.01 8.94
N HIS A 23 7.02 10.93 9.19
CA HIS A 23 5.61 10.81 8.83
C HIS A 23 4.75 11.72 9.72
N ARG A 24 3.73 12.36 9.14
CA ARG A 24 2.79 13.20 9.92
C ARG A 24 1.91 12.35 10.82
N LEU A 25 1.36 11.28 10.25
CA LEU A 25 0.69 10.22 10.99
C LEU A 25 1.56 8.97 11.01
N PRO A 26 1.68 8.24 12.12
CA PRO A 26 2.44 7.00 12.14
C PRO A 26 1.96 5.97 11.08
N MET A 27 2.91 5.33 10.39
CA MET A 27 2.72 4.17 9.52
C MET A 27 2.80 2.88 10.35
N LEU A 28 1.67 2.50 10.92
CA LEU A 28 1.57 1.40 11.88
C LEU A 28 1.65 0.03 11.21
N SER A 29 2.15 -0.95 11.95
CA SER A 29 2.00 -2.36 11.59
C SER A 29 0.58 -2.84 11.89
N LEU A 30 0.12 -3.83 11.15
CA LEU A 30 -1.12 -4.53 11.45
C LEU A 30 -0.89 -5.60 12.53
N GLU A 31 -1.90 -5.85 13.35
CA GLU A 31 -1.92 -7.03 14.22
C GLU A 31 -2.09 -8.27 13.34
N SER A 32 -1.27 -9.29 13.54
CA SER A 32 -1.36 -10.54 12.78
C SER A 32 -2.39 -11.47 13.41
N GLY A 33 -3.25 -12.05 12.58
CA GLY A 33 -4.10 -13.19 12.91
C GLY A 33 -3.62 -14.44 12.18
N TYR A 34 -3.94 -15.61 12.73
CA TYR A 34 -3.66 -16.89 12.12
C TYR A 34 -4.91 -17.75 12.15
N HIS A 35 -5.12 -18.50 11.08
CA HIS A 35 -6.32 -19.33 10.89
C HIS A 35 -7.62 -18.52 10.96
N VAL A 36 -8.73 -19.22 10.72
CA VAL A 36 -10.08 -18.63 10.80
C VAL A 36 -10.34 -17.99 12.16
N GLN A 37 -9.77 -18.54 13.24
CA GLN A 37 -9.94 -18.01 14.60
C GLN A 37 -9.45 -16.56 14.73
N GLY A 38 -8.36 -16.18 14.05
CA GLY A 38 -7.86 -14.81 14.10
C GLY A 38 -8.87 -13.78 13.61
N VAL A 39 -9.70 -14.14 12.62
CA VAL A 39 -10.77 -13.27 12.09
C VAL A 39 -11.93 -13.17 13.09
N THR A 40 -12.37 -14.31 13.64
CA THR A 40 -13.44 -14.33 14.65
C THR A 40 -13.06 -13.52 15.89
N ASP A 41 -11.85 -13.72 16.41
CA ASP A 41 -11.35 -12.98 17.59
C ASP A 41 -11.26 -11.48 17.32
N PHE A 42 -10.94 -11.10 16.09
CA PHE A 42 -10.92 -9.70 15.65
C PHE A 42 -12.32 -9.10 15.60
N ASP A 43 -13.29 -9.79 15.00
CA ASP A 43 -14.70 -9.35 14.94
C ASP A 43 -15.29 -9.18 16.35
N GLU A 44 -15.14 -10.19 17.22
CA GLU A 44 -15.64 -10.15 18.59
C GLU A 44 -15.03 -9.00 19.40
N ARG A 45 -13.71 -8.80 19.29
CA ARG A 45 -13.01 -7.69 19.97
C ARG A 45 -13.47 -6.33 19.44
N THR A 46 -13.71 -6.23 18.14
CA THR A 46 -14.17 -5.00 17.48
C THR A 46 -15.58 -4.63 17.93
N LYS A 47 -16.51 -5.59 17.90
CA LYS A 47 -17.89 -5.43 18.39
C LYS A 47 -17.93 -5.08 19.87
N LYS A 48 -17.18 -5.79 20.71
CA LYS A 48 -17.08 -5.50 22.15
C LYS A 48 -16.60 -4.07 22.42
N PHE A 49 -15.67 -3.55 21.60
CA PHE A 49 -15.20 -2.17 21.74
C PHE A 49 -16.26 -1.15 21.31
N LEU A 50 -16.98 -1.42 20.23
CA LEU A 50 -18.02 -0.53 19.67
C LEU A 50 -19.40 -0.69 20.31
N ARG A 51 -19.56 -1.68 21.20
CA ARG A 51 -20.83 -2.22 21.73
C ARG A 51 -21.53 -3.12 20.70
N ASP A 52 -22.05 -4.25 21.18
CA ASP A 52 -22.43 -5.42 20.37
C ASP A 52 -23.52 -5.17 19.31
N ASP A 53 -24.32 -4.10 19.45
CA ASP A 53 -25.43 -3.78 18.54
C ASP A 53 -24.99 -3.03 17.27
N THR A 54 -23.71 -2.68 17.15
CA THR A 54 -23.19 -1.94 15.98
C THR A 54 -23.05 -2.88 14.79
N SER A 55 -23.74 -2.59 13.69
CA SER A 55 -23.50 -3.24 12.40
C SER A 55 -22.16 -2.78 11.82
N ILE A 56 -21.32 -3.72 11.41
CA ILE A 56 -19.97 -3.48 10.91
C ILE A 56 -19.82 -4.19 9.57
N ASP A 57 -19.43 -3.44 8.55
CA ASP A 57 -18.96 -4.02 7.30
C ASP A 57 -17.44 -4.07 7.33
N TYR A 58 -16.86 -5.00 6.60
CA TYR A 58 -15.43 -5.16 6.46
C TYR A 58 -15.02 -5.02 4.99
N THR A 59 -13.86 -4.43 4.73
CA THR A 59 -13.15 -4.64 3.47
C THR A 59 -12.10 -5.72 3.67
N VAL A 60 -12.02 -6.65 2.75
CA VAL A 60 -10.97 -7.67 2.69
C VAL A 60 -10.22 -7.52 1.37
N GLU A 61 -8.90 -7.45 1.45
CA GLU A 61 -7.99 -7.29 0.31
C GLU A 61 -6.75 -8.17 0.48
N PRO A 62 -6.09 -8.62 -0.61
CA PRO A 62 -4.87 -9.42 -0.50
C PRO A 62 -3.74 -8.60 0.13
N GLU A 63 -3.00 -9.24 1.05
CA GLU A 63 -1.80 -8.68 1.66
C GLU A 63 -0.60 -8.89 0.73
N ILE A 64 -0.28 -7.85 -0.06
CA ILE A 64 0.82 -7.86 -1.02
C ILE A 64 2.17 -7.97 -0.28
N ASP A 65 3.04 -8.88 -0.72
CA ASP A 65 4.36 -9.04 -0.12
C ASP A 65 5.39 -8.10 -0.77
N GLY A 66 5.53 -6.90 -0.21
CA GLY A 66 6.43 -5.87 -0.75
C GLY A 66 7.07 -4.98 0.31
N LEU A 67 7.22 -3.71 -0.07
CA LEU A 67 7.71 -2.64 0.79
C LEU A 67 6.70 -1.50 0.88
N ALA A 68 6.17 -1.30 2.09
CA ALA A 68 5.31 -0.16 2.39
C ALA A 68 6.02 1.19 2.21
N VAL A 69 5.35 2.11 1.52
CA VAL A 69 5.79 3.49 1.27
C VAL A 69 4.65 4.49 1.49
N GLU A 70 5.00 5.75 1.72
CA GLU A 70 4.07 6.88 1.78
C GLU A 70 4.45 7.92 0.72
N LEU A 71 3.44 8.41 0.02
CA LEU A 71 3.56 9.42 -1.04
C LEU A 71 2.82 10.68 -0.62
N VAL A 72 3.53 11.78 -0.49
CA VAL A 72 2.97 13.09 -0.15
C VAL A 72 2.75 13.91 -1.43
N TYR A 73 1.49 14.21 -1.72
CA TYR A 73 1.07 15.11 -2.79
C TYR A 73 0.71 16.46 -2.20
N LYS A 74 1.18 17.52 -2.85
CA LYS A 74 0.80 18.91 -2.54
C LYS A 74 0.18 19.52 -3.79
N LYS A 75 -1.08 19.97 -3.68
CA LYS A 75 -1.87 20.51 -4.81
C LYS A 75 -1.81 19.60 -6.04
N GLY A 76 -2.00 18.31 -5.82
CA GLY A 76 -1.96 17.29 -6.86
C GLY A 76 -0.58 16.90 -7.40
N ALA A 77 0.53 17.49 -6.96
CA ALA A 77 1.87 17.11 -7.43
C ALA A 77 2.64 16.28 -6.38
N LEU A 78 3.31 15.20 -6.82
CA LEU A 78 4.15 14.38 -5.94
C LEU A 78 5.32 15.21 -5.40
N SER A 79 5.29 15.46 -4.09
CA SER A 79 6.28 16.28 -3.39
C SER A 79 7.36 15.43 -2.73
N VAL A 80 6.98 14.42 -1.97
CA VAL A 80 7.90 13.56 -1.20
C VAL A 80 7.38 12.12 -1.26
N ALA A 81 8.30 11.16 -1.32
CA ALA A 81 7.99 9.77 -1.04
C ALA A 81 8.99 9.20 -0.04
N SER A 82 8.50 8.42 0.90
CA SER A 82 9.32 7.78 1.93
C SER A 82 8.98 6.32 2.12
N THR A 83 9.98 5.53 2.51
CA THR A 83 9.74 4.18 3.03
C THR A 83 8.99 4.26 4.35
N ARG A 84 8.39 3.16 4.80
CA ARG A 84 7.79 3.09 6.15
C ARG A 84 8.80 3.30 7.28
N GLY A 85 10.03 2.83 7.10
CA GLY A 85 11.05 2.77 8.17
C GLY A 85 10.54 2.11 9.45
N ASP A 86 10.65 2.80 10.58
CA ASP A 86 10.17 2.31 11.88
C ASP A 86 8.67 2.61 12.13
N GLY A 87 8.00 3.25 11.17
CA GLY A 87 6.63 3.71 11.24
C GLY A 87 6.46 5.16 11.67
N LEU A 88 7.51 5.82 12.20
CA LEU A 88 7.53 7.25 12.53
C LEU A 88 8.45 8.02 11.60
N VAL A 89 9.59 7.42 11.25
CA VAL A 89 10.61 7.97 10.37
C VAL A 89 10.96 6.95 9.30
N GLY A 90 10.88 7.39 8.05
CA GLY A 90 11.25 6.65 6.85
C GLY A 90 12.44 7.25 6.13
N GLU A 91 12.89 6.58 5.09
CA GLU A 91 13.94 7.06 4.18
C GLU A 91 13.32 7.78 2.98
N ASN A 92 13.86 8.94 2.60
CA ASN A 92 13.43 9.68 1.41
C ASN A 92 13.83 8.92 0.15
N VAL A 93 12.85 8.30 -0.51
CA VAL A 93 13.01 7.56 -1.76
C VAL A 93 12.31 8.27 -2.92
N THR A 94 12.09 9.59 -2.81
CA THR A 94 11.36 10.38 -3.83
C THR A 94 11.92 10.19 -5.24
N PRO A 95 13.25 10.27 -5.48
CA PRO A 95 13.78 10.10 -6.82
C PRO A 95 13.58 8.68 -7.38
N ASN A 96 13.62 7.66 -6.53
CA ASN A 96 13.41 6.25 -6.88
C ASN A 96 11.94 5.97 -7.19
N ILE A 97 11.02 6.46 -6.35
CA ILE A 97 9.57 6.33 -6.56
C ILE A 97 9.14 7.00 -7.87
N ARG A 98 9.76 8.12 -8.24
CA ARG A 98 9.48 8.79 -9.53
C ARG A 98 9.77 7.90 -10.74
N THR A 99 10.58 6.85 -10.63
CA THR A 99 10.84 5.96 -11.76
C THR A 99 9.77 4.87 -11.92
N ILE A 100 8.90 4.68 -10.94
CA ILE A 100 7.83 3.67 -10.97
C ILE A 100 6.66 4.19 -11.79
N LEU A 101 6.36 3.54 -12.91
CA LEU A 101 5.37 4.01 -13.88
C LEU A 101 3.93 4.04 -13.31
N SER A 102 3.59 3.11 -12.42
CA SER A 102 2.27 3.06 -11.77
C SER A 102 2.03 4.17 -10.74
N VAL A 103 3.07 4.93 -10.38
CA VAL A 103 2.96 6.07 -9.45
C VAL A 103 2.69 7.33 -10.25
N PRO A 104 1.53 8.00 -10.07
CA PRO A 104 1.25 9.27 -10.75
C PRO A 104 2.19 10.37 -10.22
N LEU A 105 2.84 11.13 -11.12
CA LEU A 105 3.62 12.31 -10.68
C LEU A 105 2.75 13.54 -10.42
N ALA A 106 1.61 13.59 -11.12
CA ALA A 106 0.55 14.55 -10.92
C ALA A 106 -0.78 13.79 -10.92
N LEU A 107 -1.68 14.17 -10.02
CA LEU A 107 -2.99 13.55 -9.90
C LEU A 107 -3.91 13.99 -11.04
N ILE A 108 -4.82 13.10 -11.39
CA ILE A 108 -5.86 13.37 -12.37
C ILE A 108 -6.99 14.12 -11.66
N GLU A 109 -7.45 15.21 -12.27
CA GLU A 109 -8.63 15.95 -11.84
C GLU A 109 -9.80 15.63 -12.77
N PRO A 110 -10.71 14.71 -12.41
CA PRO A 110 -11.85 14.40 -13.25
C PRO A 110 -12.90 15.52 -13.15
N ALA A 111 -13.49 15.89 -14.30
CA ALA A 111 -14.38 17.05 -14.41
C ALA A 111 -15.60 17.00 -13.46
N ASP A 112 -16.18 15.82 -13.26
CA ASP A 112 -17.38 15.60 -12.44
C ASP A 112 -17.08 14.76 -11.18
N TRP A 113 -15.93 15.02 -10.54
CA TRP A 113 -15.50 14.28 -9.36
C TRP A 113 -15.08 15.17 -8.20
N LYS A 114 -14.68 14.53 -7.09
CA LYS A 114 -14.19 15.22 -5.89
C LYS A 114 -12.90 15.98 -6.21
N PRO A 115 -12.75 17.23 -5.72
CA PRO A 115 -11.57 18.04 -5.96
C PRO A 115 -10.33 17.37 -5.35
N ILE A 116 -9.18 17.61 -5.97
CA ILE A 116 -7.90 17.14 -5.43
C ILE A 116 -7.60 17.86 -4.11
N PRO A 117 -7.26 17.14 -3.03
CA PRO A 117 -6.78 17.74 -1.80
C PRO A 117 -5.54 18.62 -2.00
N ASP A 118 -5.47 19.75 -1.28
CA ASP A 118 -4.25 20.57 -1.20
C ASP A 118 -3.07 19.79 -0.61
N LEU A 119 -3.37 18.90 0.34
CA LEU A 119 -2.47 17.92 0.91
C LEU A 119 -3.14 16.54 0.90
N MET A 120 -2.42 15.55 0.40
CA MET A 120 -2.80 14.15 0.52
C MET A 120 -1.57 13.27 0.68
N GLU A 121 -1.58 12.43 1.71
CA GLU A 121 -0.61 11.37 1.93
C GLU A 121 -1.27 10.04 1.53
N VAL A 122 -0.68 9.33 0.58
CA VAL A 122 -1.18 8.03 0.11
C VAL A 122 -0.19 6.94 0.50
N ARG A 123 -0.70 5.85 1.04
CA ARG A 123 0.09 4.69 1.47
C ARG A 123 -0.15 3.53 0.53
N GLY A 124 0.93 2.83 0.21
CA GLY A 124 0.86 1.68 -0.68
C GLY A 124 2.07 0.77 -0.53
N GLU A 125 2.01 -0.34 -1.25
CA GLU A 125 3.03 -1.37 -1.26
C GLU A 125 3.75 -1.34 -2.60
N VAL A 126 5.07 -1.13 -2.57
CA VAL A 126 5.94 -1.34 -3.74
C VAL A 126 6.27 -2.81 -3.82
N TYR A 127 6.01 -3.42 -4.97
CA TYR A 127 6.18 -4.86 -5.19
C TYR A 127 6.79 -5.15 -6.56
N MET A 128 7.13 -6.41 -6.80
CA MET A 128 7.61 -6.91 -8.08
C MET A 128 6.76 -8.11 -8.48
N GLU A 129 6.34 -8.14 -9.75
CA GLU A 129 5.59 -9.28 -10.30
C GLU A 129 6.51 -10.50 -10.44
N THR A 130 5.95 -11.71 -10.26
CA THR A 130 6.70 -12.97 -10.15
C THR A 130 7.53 -13.23 -11.42
N ASP A 131 6.94 -13.15 -12.60
CA ASP A 131 7.65 -13.33 -13.88
C ASP A 131 8.78 -12.30 -14.09
N ALA A 132 8.55 -11.07 -13.63
CA ALA A 132 9.52 -9.98 -13.74
C ALA A 132 10.68 -10.19 -12.76
N PHE A 133 10.41 -10.72 -11.57
CA PHE A 133 11.41 -11.15 -10.60
C PHE A 133 12.27 -12.31 -11.12
N GLU A 134 11.66 -13.34 -11.71
CA GLU A 134 12.38 -14.47 -12.30
C GLU A 134 13.30 -14.01 -13.43
N THR A 135 12.80 -13.10 -14.29
CA THR A 135 13.60 -12.49 -15.35
C THR A 135 14.76 -11.69 -14.79
N LEU A 136 14.52 -10.87 -13.76
CA LEU A 136 15.57 -10.12 -13.09
C LEU A 136 16.64 -11.05 -12.48
N ASN A 137 16.24 -12.17 -11.89
CA ASN A 137 17.19 -13.11 -11.30
C ASN A 137 18.05 -13.81 -12.35
N ARG A 138 17.45 -14.23 -13.48
CA ARG A 138 18.19 -14.81 -14.61
C ARG A 138 19.26 -13.84 -15.13
N ASP A 139 18.88 -12.58 -15.39
CA ASP A 139 19.81 -11.53 -15.82
C ASP A 139 20.95 -11.29 -14.82
N ARG A 140 20.67 -11.41 -13.52
CA ARG A 140 21.68 -11.26 -12.46
C ARG A 140 22.68 -12.41 -12.46
N ILE A 141 22.18 -13.66 -12.54
CA ILE A 141 23.01 -14.87 -12.56
C ILE A 141 23.92 -14.87 -13.79
N GLU A 142 23.39 -14.53 -14.97
CA GLU A 142 24.17 -14.41 -16.21
C GLU A 142 25.30 -13.39 -16.10
N ARG A 143 25.13 -12.35 -15.29
CA ARG A 143 26.14 -11.32 -15.02
C ARG A 143 27.04 -11.64 -13.81
N GLY A 144 26.93 -12.83 -13.23
CA GLY A 144 27.74 -13.29 -12.10
C GLY A 144 27.33 -12.71 -10.73
N PHE A 145 26.16 -12.10 -10.62
CA PHE A 145 25.61 -11.63 -9.35
C PHE A 145 24.74 -12.70 -8.68
N PRO A 146 24.67 -12.72 -7.33
CA PRO A 146 23.74 -13.61 -6.63
C PRO A 146 22.29 -13.24 -6.95
N ALA A 147 21.45 -14.27 -7.06
CA ALA A 147 20.00 -14.11 -7.16
C ALA A 147 19.42 -13.52 -5.86
N PHE A 148 18.34 -12.77 -5.99
CA PHE A 148 17.49 -12.40 -4.88
C PHE A 148 16.71 -13.63 -4.41
N THR A 149 16.46 -13.71 -3.09
CA THR A 149 15.80 -14.87 -2.49
C THR A 149 14.28 -14.89 -2.68
N ASN A 150 13.64 -13.71 -2.79
CA ASN A 150 12.20 -13.59 -3.07
C ASN A 150 11.87 -12.20 -3.69
N PRO A 151 10.69 -12.03 -4.29
CA PRO A 151 10.26 -10.77 -4.91
C PRO A 151 10.26 -9.58 -3.95
N ARG A 152 9.88 -9.77 -2.68
CA ARG A 152 9.92 -8.74 -1.64
C ARG A 152 11.33 -8.15 -1.47
N ASN A 153 12.33 -9.00 -1.29
CA ASN A 153 13.73 -8.58 -1.13
C ASN A 153 14.25 -7.89 -2.40
N ALA A 154 13.88 -8.40 -3.57
CA ALA A 154 14.21 -7.74 -4.83
C ALA A 154 13.57 -6.34 -4.92
N ALA A 155 12.32 -6.17 -4.48
CA ALA A 155 11.63 -4.88 -4.47
C ALA A 155 12.27 -3.89 -3.49
N VAL A 156 12.57 -4.32 -2.26
CA VAL A 156 13.25 -3.52 -1.24
C VAL A 156 14.60 -3.02 -1.73
N ASP A 157 15.44 -3.94 -2.23
CA ASP A 157 16.78 -3.60 -2.69
C ASP A 157 16.73 -2.70 -3.94
N SER A 158 15.80 -2.98 -4.86
CA SER A 158 15.58 -2.19 -6.08
C SER A 158 15.14 -0.76 -5.78
N LEU A 159 14.30 -0.55 -4.76
CA LEU A 159 13.84 0.79 -4.39
C LEU A 159 14.93 1.58 -3.67
N ARG A 160 15.79 0.91 -2.88
CA ARG A 160 16.84 1.52 -2.07
C ARG A 160 18.18 1.62 -2.81
N GLN A 161 18.15 2.00 -4.08
CA GLN A 161 19.35 2.28 -4.87
C GLN A 161 19.71 3.77 -4.78
N LEU A 162 20.95 4.09 -4.40
CA LEU A 162 21.42 5.47 -4.37
C LEU A 162 21.40 6.14 -5.75
N ASP A 163 21.54 5.35 -6.82
CA ASP A 163 21.31 5.78 -8.19
C ASP A 163 19.90 5.39 -8.66
N PRO A 164 18.95 6.34 -8.78
CA PRO A 164 17.59 6.04 -9.21
C PRO A 164 17.53 5.51 -10.65
N ARG A 165 18.57 5.71 -11.47
CA ARG A 165 18.66 5.12 -12.82
C ARG A 165 18.79 3.60 -12.77
N ILE A 166 19.25 3.05 -11.64
CA ILE A 166 19.21 1.60 -11.40
C ILE A 166 17.76 1.19 -11.10
N THR A 167 17.07 1.88 -10.18
CA THR A 167 15.66 1.63 -9.88
C THR A 167 14.77 1.72 -11.12
N ALA A 168 15.04 2.68 -12.01
CA ALA A 168 14.33 2.84 -13.28
C ALA A 168 14.38 1.62 -14.21
N LYS A 169 15.39 0.75 -14.05
CA LYS A 169 15.54 -0.50 -14.81
C LYS A 169 14.93 -1.70 -14.09
N ARG A 170 14.40 -1.51 -12.88
CA ARG A 170 13.78 -2.57 -12.09
C ARG A 170 12.28 -2.57 -12.37
N PRO A 171 11.66 -3.75 -12.55
CA PRO A 171 10.24 -3.87 -12.85
C PRO A 171 9.39 -3.70 -11.58
N LEU A 172 9.51 -2.54 -10.93
CA LEU A 172 8.74 -2.21 -9.75
C LEU A 172 7.34 -1.74 -10.13
N ASN A 173 6.39 -2.11 -9.30
CA ASN A 173 5.02 -1.64 -9.37
C ASN A 173 4.54 -1.23 -7.97
N MET A 174 3.37 -0.60 -7.91
CA MET A 174 2.80 -0.13 -6.66
C MET A 174 1.28 -0.22 -6.68
N PHE A 175 0.71 -0.73 -5.60
CA PHE A 175 -0.71 -0.58 -5.28
C PHE A 175 -0.88 0.29 -4.04
N CYS A 176 -1.84 1.21 -4.09
CA CYS A 176 -2.24 1.98 -2.92
C CYS A 176 -3.29 1.20 -2.11
N PHE A 177 -3.22 1.28 -0.78
CA PHE A 177 -4.11 0.57 0.15
C PHE A 177 -4.75 1.47 1.22
N GLY A 178 -4.35 2.74 1.29
CA GLY A 178 -4.89 3.67 2.28
C GLY A 178 -4.25 5.05 2.20
N ILE A 179 -4.55 5.87 3.21
CA ILE A 179 -4.07 7.25 3.29
C ILE A 179 -3.43 7.53 4.65
N GLY A 180 -2.56 8.53 4.68
CA GLY A 180 -2.14 9.24 5.89
C GLY A 180 -3.03 10.47 6.11
N GLU A 181 -2.41 11.63 6.29
CA GLU A 181 -3.13 12.90 6.37
C GLU A 181 -3.69 13.32 5.01
N MET A 182 -4.94 13.78 5.00
CA MET A 182 -5.59 14.30 3.80
C MET A 182 -6.49 15.47 4.15
N SER A 183 -6.35 16.55 3.38
CA SER A 183 -7.24 17.71 3.42
C SER A 183 -8.45 17.51 2.50
N GLY A 184 -9.51 18.31 2.69
CA GLY A 184 -10.64 18.33 1.75
C GLY A 184 -11.68 17.23 1.99
N PRO A 185 -12.12 16.50 0.95
CA PRO A 185 -13.32 15.68 1.00
C PRO A 185 -13.17 14.53 2.00
N LYS A 186 -14.26 14.29 2.76
CA LYS A 186 -14.37 13.11 3.63
C LYS A 186 -15.06 11.97 2.88
N PHE A 187 -14.75 10.75 3.30
CA PHE A 187 -15.33 9.52 2.81
C PHE A 187 -16.05 8.81 3.95
N SER A 188 -17.11 8.07 3.63
CA SER A 188 -17.85 7.31 4.63
C SER A 188 -17.21 5.94 4.86
N THR A 189 -16.67 5.36 3.80
CA THR A 189 -16.11 4.00 3.83
C THR A 189 -14.71 3.89 3.23
N GLN A 190 -13.97 2.87 3.67
CA GLN A 190 -12.69 2.45 3.12
C GLN A 190 -12.83 2.13 1.64
N TYR A 191 -13.88 1.42 1.23
CA TYR A 191 -14.11 1.11 -0.18
C TYR A 191 -14.30 2.36 -1.04
N GLU A 192 -15.11 3.33 -0.58
CA GLU A 192 -15.27 4.62 -1.27
C GLU A 192 -13.96 5.38 -1.40
N LEU A 193 -13.13 5.37 -0.35
CA LEU A 193 -11.79 5.97 -0.39
C LEU A 193 -10.92 5.30 -1.47
N MET A 194 -10.91 3.96 -1.55
CA MET A 194 -10.14 3.25 -2.58
C MET A 194 -10.61 3.59 -4.00
N VAL A 195 -11.92 3.74 -4.21
CA VAL A 195 -12.49 4.21 -5.48
C VAL A 195 -12.05 5.64 -5.78
N ALA A 196 -12.05 6.53 -4.80
CA ALA A 196 -11.62 7.91 -5.00
C ALA A 196 -10.13 8.01 -5.37
N LEU A 197 -9.27 7.19 -4.74
CA LEU A 197 -7.86 7.10 -5.13
C LEU A 197 -7.72 6.68 -6.60
N GLN A 198 -8.51 5.70 -7.09
CA GLN A 198 -8.47 5.35 -8.52
C GLN A 198 -8.83 6.52 -9.42
N GLN A 199 -9.85 7.31 -9.05
CA GLN A 199 -10.29 8.47 -9.84
C GLN A 199 -9.23 9.56 -9.91
N TRP A 200 -8.38 9.70 -8.88
CA TRP A 200 -7.22 10.60 -8.90
C TRP A 200 -5.99 10.03 -9.60
N GLY A 201 -6.08 8.84 -10.19
CA GLY A 201 -5.03 8.22 -11.00
C GLY A 201 -4.14 7.22 -10.27
N PHE A 202 -4.48 6.84 -9.03
CA PHE A 202 -3.73 5.82 -8.31
C PHE A 202 -4.11 4.41 -8.77
N ARG A 203 -3.11 3.53 -8.88
CA ARG A 203 -3.36 2.11 -9.02
C ARG A 203 -3.76 1.55 -7.65
N VAL A 204 -4.96 1.01 -7.54
CA VAL A 204 -5.43 0.25 -6.36
C VAL A 204 -5.85 -1.15 -6.80
N ASN A 205 -5.71 -2.15 -5.93
CA ASN A 205 -6.00 -3.54 -6.27
C ASN A 205 -7.52 -3.87 -6.22
N ARG A 206 -8.37 -2.94 -6.71
CA ARG A 206 -9.83 -2.95 -6.55
C ARG A 206 -10.52 -4.25 -6.97
N PRO A 207 -10.11 -4.95 -8.06
CA PRO A 207 -10.75 -6.22 -8.43
C PRO A 207 -10.74 -7.26 -7.30
N TYR A 208 -9.81 -7.14 -6.35
CA TYR A 208 -9.65 -8.06 -5.23
C TYR A 208 -10.01 -7.44 -3.87
N ILE A 209 -10.59 -6.24 -3.84
CA ILE A 209 -11.14 -5.64 -2.62
C ILE A 209 -12.62 -6.02 -2.53
N ARG A 210 -12.98 -6.82 -1.53
CA ARG A 210 -14.36 -7.23 -1.28
C ARG A 210 -14.91 -6.54 -0.04
N VAL A 211 -16.13 -6.01 -0.14
CA VAL A 211 -16.91 -5.59 1.03
C VAL A 211 -17.69 -6.81 1.52
N CYS A 212 -17.57 -7.11 2.81
CA CYS A 212 -18.20 -8.23 3.48
C CYS A 212 -19.03 -7.70 4.65
N SER A 213 -20.32 -8.06 4.73
CA SER A 213 -21.23 -7.58 5.77
C SER A 213 -21.30 -8.50 6.99
N THR A 214 -20.66 -9.67 6.91
CA THR A 214 -20.62 -10.64 8.01
C THR A 214 -19.22 -11.21 8.19
N VAL A 215 -18.91 -11.67 9.41
CA VAL A 215 -17.65 -12.36 9.71
C VAL A 215 -17.49 -13.64 8.88
N SER A 216 -18.59 -14.34 8.57
CA SER A 216 -18.59 -15.51 7.70
C SER A 216 -18.14 -15.17 6.29
N GLU A 217 -18.64 -14.07 5.70
CA GLU A 217 -18.19 -13.60 4.38
C GLU A 217 -16.72 -13.18 4.38
N VAL A 218 -16.23 -12.59 5.48
CA VAL A 218 -14.79 -12.28 5.65
C VAL A 218 -13.97 -13.55 5.61
N ILE A 219 -14.35 -14.56 6.40
CA ILE A 219 -13.67 -15.85 6.48
C ILE A 219 -13.64 -16.55 5.11
N ASP A 220 -14.78 -16.59 4.42
CA ASP A 220 -14.89 -17.27 3.13
C ASP A 220 -14.04 -16.59 2.07
N TYR A 221 -13.97 -15.26 2.07
CA TYR A 221 -13.11 -14.55 1.12
C TYR A 221 -11.62 -14.64 1.47
N CYS A 222 -11.26 -14.66 2.75
CA CYS A 222 -9.89 -14.96 3.17
C CYS A 222 -9.44 -16.35 2.68
N ARG A 223 -10.29 -17.38 2.79
CA ARG A 223 -10.00 -18.72 2.25
C ARG A 223 -9.86 -18.70 0.74
N HIS A 224 -10.75 -17.98 0.05
CA HIS A 224 -10.67 -17.84 -1.40
C HIS A 224 -9.33 -17.21 -1.84
N LEU A 225 -8.87 -16.17 -1.15
CA LEU A 225 -7.57 -15.56 -1.42
C LEU A 225 -6.40 -16.53 -1.14
N GLU A 226 -6.49 -17.35 -0.10
CA GLU A 226 -5.49 -18.39 0.20
C GLU A 226 -5.45 -19.46 -0.91
N GLU A 227 -6.60 -19.95 -1.36
CA GLU A 227 -6.73 -20.98 -2.41
C GLU A 227 -6.30 -20.47 -3.79
N THR A 228 -6.48 -19.18 -4.06
CA THR A 228 -6.14 -18.55 -5.35
C THR A 228 -4.82 -17.80 -5.34
N ARG A 229 -4.04 -17.87 -4.24
CA ARG A 229 -2.81 -17.07 -4.07
C ARG A 229 -1.80 -17.25 -5.20
N ASP A 230 -1.65 -18.46 -5.73
CA ASP A 230 -0.69 -18.78 -6.79
C ASP A 230 -1.16 -18.31 -8.18
N GLN A 231 -2.38 -17.75 -8.29
CA GLN A 231 -2.92 -17.19 -9.53
C GLN A 231 -2.61 -15.69 -9.67
N PHE A 232 -2.13 -15.04 -8.61
CA PHE A 232 -1.75 -13.64 -8.68
C PHE A 232 -0.40 -13.50 -9.40
N PRO A 233 -0.20 -12.47 -10.23
CA PRO A 233 1.09 -12.22 -10.86
C PRO A 233 2.12 -11.64 -9.88
N PHE A 234 1.83 -11.63 -8.58
CA PHE A 234 2.67 -11.13 -7.51
C PHE A 234 2.39 -11.91 -6.23
N GLU A 235 3.38 -11.94 -5.34
CA GLU A 235 3.26 -12.65 -4.07
C GLU A 235 2.28 -11.96 -3.12
N ILE A 236 1.40 -12.77 -2.52
CA ILE A 236 0.54 -12.37 -1.41
C ILE A 236 0.81 -13.31 -0.22
N ASN A 237 0.95 -12.75 0.97
CA ASN A 237 1.31 -13.52 2.18
C ASN A 237 0.15 -13.64 3.19
N GLY A 238 -1.04 -13.17 2.80
CA GLY A 238 -2.21 -13.11 3.65
C GLY A 238 -3.36 -12.30 3.06
N ALA A 239 -4.31 -11.98 3.91
CA ALA A 239 -5.41 -11.05 3.64
C ALA A 239 -5.44 -9.95 4.70
N VAL A 240 -5.67 -8.71 4.29
CA VAL A 240 -5.91 -7.59 5.19
C VAL A 240 -7.42 -7.39 5.33
N VAL A 241 -7.90 -7.53 6.56
CA VAL A 241 -9.29 -7.26 6.95
C VAL A 241 -9.32 -5.88 7.62
N LYS A 242 -10.17 -4.96 7.16
CA LYS A 242 -10.35 -3.63 7.76
C LYS A 242 -11.83 -3.38 8.01
N VAL A 243 -12.17 -2.73 9.11
CA VAL A 243 -13.51 -2.15 9.29
C VAL A 243 -13.76 -1.16 8.17
N ASN A 244 -14.85 -1.32 7.43
CA ASN A 244 -15.13 -0.54 6.23
C ASN A 244 -15.55 0.89 6.58
N GLN A 245 -16.37 1.09 7.61
CA GLN A 245 -16.84 2.42 8.02
C GLN A 245 -15.71 3.24 8.67
N LEU A 246 -15.38 4.41 8.10
CA LEU A 246 -14.25 5.23 8.55
C LEU A 246 -14.50 5.94 9.89
N ASP A 247 -15.76 6.24 10.23
CA ASP A 247 -16.11 6.79 11.54
C ASP A 247 -15.87 5.75 12.66
N LEU A 248 -16.15 4.46 12.38
CA LEU A 248 -15.86 3.36 13.29
C LEU A 248 -14.36 3.14 13.46
N GLN A 249 -13.56 3.25 12.38
CA GLN A 249 -12.10 3.23 12.49
C GLN A 249 -11.59 4.32 13.44
N GLY A 250 -12.14 5.54 13.33
CA GLY A 250 -11.84 6.66 14.23
C GLY A 250 -12.19 6.38 15.70
N LYS A 251 -13.34 5.77 15.97
CA LYS A 251 -13.76 5.36 17.33
C LYS A 251 -12.86 4.26 17.91
N LEU A 252 -12.54 3.25 17.10
CA LEU A 252 -11.67 2.12 17.49
C LEU A 252 -10.24 2.57 17.81
N GLY A 253 -9.72 3.53 17.03
CA GLY A 253 -8.39 4.09 17.22
C GLY A 253 -7.29 3.04 17.20
N LEU A 254 -6.27 3.25 18.03
CA LEU A 254 -5.01 2.50 18.01
C LEU A 254 -4.73 1.75 19.31
N LYS A 255 -4.14 0.55 19.22
CA LYS A 255 -3.58 -0.24 20.32
C LYS A 255 -2.06 -0.25 20.20
N SER A 256 -1.36 0.45 21.09
CA SER A 256 0.12 0.54 21.12
C SER A 256 0.76 0.94 19.78
N ARG A 257 0.95 -0.02 18.85
CA ARG A 257 1.55 0.17 17.51
C ARG A 257 0.74 -0.43 16.36
N SER A 258 -0.51 -0.82 16.58
CA SER A 258 -1.43 -1.32 15.54
C SER A 258 -2.81 -0.67 15.63
N PRO A 259 -3.52 -0.51 14.50
CA PRO A 259 -4.92 -0.10 14.51
C PRO A 259 -5.81 -1.19 15.10
N ARG A 260 -6.81 -0.82 15.91
CA ARG A 260 -7.84 -1.78 16.39
C ARG A 260 -8.82 -2.18 15.31
N TRP A 261 -8.83 -1.45 14.20
CA TRP A 261 -9.80 -1.58 13.12
C TRP A 261 -9.29 -2.39 11.92
N ALA A 262 -8.09 -2.96 12.00
CA ALA A 262 -7.56 -3.82 10.93
C ALA A 262 -6.73 -4.99 11.47
N LEU A 263 -6.75 -6.08 10.71
CA LEU A 263 -6.07 -7.36 10.97
C LEU A 263 -5.37 -7.82 9.69
N ALA A 264 -4.12 -8.29 9.81
CA ALA A 264 -3.45 -9.05 8.76
C ALA A 264 -3.58 -10.55 9.05
N LEU A 265 -4.45 -11.25 8.34
CA LEU A 265 -4.58 -12.70 8.44
C LEU A 265 -3.50 -13.37 7.58
N LYS A 266 -2.56 -14.07 8.23
CA LYS A 266 -1.49 -14.78 7.52
C LYS A 266 -1.94 -16.14 7.02
N PHE A 267 -1.57 -16.45 5.78
CA PHE A 267 -1.78 -17.77 5.18
C PHE A 267 -0.72 -18.77 5.67
N LYS A 268 -1.02 -20.05 5.49
CA LYS A 268 -0.10 -21.15 5.82
C LYS A 268 0.97 -21.38 4.76
#